data_AF-A0A3S4T8G8-F1
#
_entry.id   AF-A0A3S4T8G8-F1
#
_cell.length_a   1.000
_cell.length_b   1.000
_cell.length_c   1.000
_cell.angle_alpha   90.00
_cell.angle_beta   90.00
_cell.angle_gamma   90.00
#
_symmetry.space_group_name_H-M   'P 1'
#
loop_
_entity.id
_entity.type
_entity.pdbx_description
1 polymer ?
#
loop_
_entity_poly.entity_id
_entity_poly.type
_entity_poly.pdbx_seq_one_letter_code
_entity_poly.pdbx_strand_id
1 'polypeptide(L)'
;MLEIHQTRNLVKQFEAMRKGGKKERDILLRAETIMTRLQQNPLDEKAECRRTYNGEFRLKDCRKYSLSCGFRLVGLKREHRLIFTYIGSHDDCQRWIENNRSCLDDIESVPLSSDFVVRSTAPEPDNGAAHQAVHHFSEDEYEVQLMEQVDEHLLREVFPAFAREVSIRK
;
A
#
# COMPACT_ATOMS: atom_id res chain seq x y z
N MET A 1 9.03 22.23 0.79
CA MET A 1 9.36 20.87 0.32
C MET A 1 8.60 19.89 1.19
N LEU A 2 7.99 18.83 0.65
CA LEU A 2 7.28 17.85 1.48
C LEU A 2 8.31 16.85 2.03
N GLU A 3 8.41 16.74 3.35
CA GLU A 3 9.30 15.81 4.03
C GLU A 3 8.57 14.50 4.36
N ILE A 4 9.24 13.37 4.15
CA ILE A 4 8.69 12.06 4.50
C ILE A 4 9.16 11.68 5.90
N HIS A 5 8.22 11.34 6.76
CA HIS A 5 8.45 11.01 8.16
C HIS A 5 7.85 9.64 8.49
N GLN A 6 8.33 9.05 9.58
CA GLN A 6 7.75 7.83 10.15
C GLN A 6 7.67 7.93 11.68
N THR A 7 6.71 7.22 12.26
CA THR A 7 6.62 7.08 13.73
C THR A 7 7.48 5.92 14.22
N ARG A 8 7.89 5.98 15.50
CA ARG A 8 8.57 4.85 16.15
C ARG A 8 7.72 3.58 16.15
N ASN A 9 6.40 3.72 16.19
CA ASN A 9 5.48 2.59 16.15
C ASN A 9 5.50 1.89 14.78
N LEU A 10 5.55 2.66 13.69
CA LEU A 10 5.67 2.07 12.36
C LEU A 10 6.97 1.29 12.20
N VAL A 11 8.09 1.84 12.70
CA VAL A 11 9.39 1.14 12.69
C VAL A 11 9.29 -0.20 13.42
N LYS A 12 8.64 -0.24 14.59
CA LYS A 12 8.42 -1.50 15.33
C LYS A 12 7.55 -2.50 14.56
N GLN A 13 6.51 -2.03 13.87
CA GLN A 13 5.67 -2.88 13.02
C GLN A 13 6.48 -3.46 11.86
N PHE A 14 7.32 -2.66 11.21
CA PHE A 14 8.18 -3.12 10.12
C PHE A 14 9.17 -4.19 10.62
N GLU A 15 9.82 -3.98 11.76
CA GLU A 15 10.70 -4.98 12.39
C GLU A 15 9.97 -6.30 12.73
N ALA A 16 8.72 -6.22 13.19
CA ALA A 16 7.92 -7.42 13.44
C ALA A 16 7.59 -8.15 12.12
N MET A 17 7.20 -7.42 11.08
CA MET A 17 6.90 -7.99 9.75
C MET A 17 8.12 -8.60 9.07
N ARG A 18 9.33 -8.05 9.26
CA ARG A 18 10.60 -8.64 8.77
C ARG A 18 10.84 -10.05 9.32
N LYS A 19 10.39 -10.30 10.55
CA LYS A 19 10.50 -11.59 11.24
C LYS A 19 9.33 -12.54 10.92
N GLY A 20 8.33 -12.05 10.17
CA GLY A 20 7.16 -12.81 9.77
C GLY A 20 7.40 -13.75 8.59
N GLY A 21 6.31 -14.28 8.06
CA GLY A 21 6.29 -15.14 6.88
C GLY A 21 6.56 -14.40 5.57
N LYS A 22 6.44 -15.14 4.45
CA LYS A 22 6.65 -14.58 3.10
C LYS A 22 5.66 -13.43 2.81
N LYS A 23 4.39 -13.61 3.18
CA LYS A 23 3.35 -12.60 2.94
C LYS A 23 3.66 -11.28 3.64
N GLU A 24 4.05 -11.30 4.92
CA GLU A 24 4.41 -10.07 5.64
C GLU A 24 5.62 -9.38 5.03
N ARG A 25 6.63 -10.14 4.57
CA ARG A 25 7.80 -9.59 3.89
C ARG A 25 7.45 -8.94 2.56
N ASP A 26 6.55 -9.54 1.77
CA ASP A 26 6.10 -8.98 0.50
C ASP A 26 5.29 -7.68 0.71
N ILE A 27 4.43 -7.64 1.72
CA ILE A 27 3.67 -6.43 2.12
C ILE A 27 4.63 -5.33 2.56
N LEU A 28 5.64 -5.67 3.36
CA LEU A 28 6.65 -4.73 3.85
C LEU A 28 7.46 -4.13 2.69
N LEU A 29 7.92 -4.96 1.75
CA LEU A 29 8.66 -4.49 0.58
C LEU A 29 7.87 -3.45 -0.23
N ARG A 30 6.55 -3.68 -0.38
CA ARG A 30 5.66 -2.73 -1.06
C ARG A 30 5.52 -1.42 -0.30
N ALA A 31 5.41 -1.48 1.02
CA ALA A 31 5.34 -0.28 1.87
C ALA A 31 6.62 0.53 1.78
N GLU A 32 7.79 -0.13 1.90
CA GLU A 32 9.10 0.52 1.77
C GLU A 32 9.28 1.16 0.39
N THR A 33 8.89 0.45 -0.67
CA THR A 33 8.92 1.00 -2.04
C THR A 33 8.12 2.28 -2.17
N ILE A 34 6.90 2.35 -1.64
CA ILE A 34 6.07 3.56 -1.67
C ILE A 34 6.75 4.70 -0.91
N MET A 35 7.26 4.41 0.29
CA MET A 35 7.93 5.41 1.13
C MET A 35 9.20 5.96 0.47
N THR A 36 10.04 5.11 -0.13
CA THR A 36 11.25 5.52 -0.86
C THR A 36 10.91 6.36 -2.10
N ARG A 37 9.90 5.97 -2.89
CA ARG A 37 9.47 6.74 -4.06
C ARG A 37 9.01 8.14 -3.69
N LEU A 38 8.21 8.25 -2.62
CA LEU A 38 7.73 9.54 -2.13
C LEU A 38 8.84 10.39 -1.49
N GLN A 39 9.88 9.76 -0.94
CA GLN A 39 11.06 10.45 -0.42
C GLN A 39 11.89 11.07 -1.56
N GLN A 40 12.03 10.35 -2.68
CA GLN A 40 12.75 10.82 -3.86
C GLN A 40 11.95 11.84 -4.67
N ASN A 41 10.65 11.59 -4.86
CA ASN A 41 9.72 12.45 -5.55
C ASN A 41 8.38 12.48 -4.80
N PRO A 42 8.12 13.55 -4.03
CA PRO A 42 6.86 13.72 -3.30
C PRO A 42 5.59 13.74 -4.16
N LEU A 43 5.72 13.88 -5.48
CA LEU A 43 4.64 13.86 -6.46
C LEU A 43 4.69 12.60 -7.35
N ASP A 44 5.33 11.52 -6.91
CA ASP A 44 5.43 10.27 -7.67
C ASP A 44 4.03 9.71 -7.98
N GLU A 45 3.67 9.72 -9.27
CA GLU A 45 2.35 9.29 -9.74
C GLU A 45 2.07 7.83 -9.39
N LYS A 46 3.08 6.95 -9.42
CA LYS A 46 2.87 5.52 -9.10
C LYS A 46 2.53 5.32 -7.61
N ALA A 47 3.17 6.07 -6.71
CA ALA A 47 2.83 6.05 -5.30
C ALA A 47 1.45 6.66 -5.04
N GLU A 48 1.09 7.73 -5.75
CA GLU A 48 -0.22 8.38 -5.64
C GLU A 48 -1.36 7.52 -6.22
N CYS A 49 -1.13 6.76 -7.29
CA CYS A 49 -2.11 5.81 -7.85
C CYS A 49 -2.43 4.66 -6.88
N ARG A 50 -1.49 4.30 -6.00
CA ARG A 50 -1.73 3.30 -4.94
C ARG A 50 -2.59 3.83 -3.80
N ARG A 51 -2.93 5.12 -3.80
CA ARG A 51 -3.82 5.72 -2.80
C ARG A 51 -5.23 5.17 -2.99
N THR A 52 -5.92 4.85 -1.89
CA THR A 52 -7.32 4.39 -1.96
C THR A 52 -8.21 5.45 -2.62
N TYR A 53 -9.00 5.04 -3.62
CA TYR A 53 -9.84 5.93 -4.45
C TYR A 53 -10.75 6.86 -3.64
N ASN A 54 -11.37 6.35 -2.56
CA ASN A 54 -12.31 7.12 -1.74
C ASN A 54 -11.69 7.96 -0.61
N GLY A 55 -10.35 7.96 -0.47
CA GLY A 55 -9.68 8.59 0.67
C GLY A 55 -10.29 8.17 2.01
N GLU A 56 -9.98 8.91 3.08
CA GLU A 56 -10.70 8.84 4.34
C GLU A 56 -11.53 10.11 4.50
N PHE A 57 -12.76 10.10 4.00
CA PHE A 57 -13.70 11.24 4.10
C PHE A 57 -13.89 11.72 5.55
N ARG A 58 -13.61 10.84 6.52
CA ARG A 58 -13.77 11.05 7.96
C ARG A 58 -12.54 11.63 8.66
N LEU A 59 -11.37 11.64 8.02
CA LEU A 59 -10.13 12.13 8.62
C LEU A 59 -9.37 13.02 7.63
N LYS A 60 -9.43 14.33 7.86
CA LYS A 60 -8.72 15.31 7.04
C LYS A 60 -7.23 14.99 6.99
N ASP A 61 -6.68 15.05 5.79
CA ASP A 61 -5.26 14.83 5.53
C ASP A 61 -4.74 13.41 5.86
N CYS A 62 -5.62 12.41 5.93
CA CYS A 62 -5.24 11.00 5.98
C CYS A 62 -5.10 10.41 4.57
N ARG A 63 -4.01 9.69 4.33
CA ARG A 63 -3.72 8.95 3.10
C ARG A 63 -3.60 7.47 3.43
N LYS A 64 -4.32 6.62 2.70
CA LYS A 64 -4.17 5.15 2.76
C LYS A 64 -3.58 4.66 1.45
N TYR A 65 -2.57 3.82 1.51
CA TYR A 65 -1.95 3.21 0.33
C TYR A 65 -2.21 1.71 0.31
N SER A 66 -2.61 1.17 -0.84
CA SER A 66 -2.84 -0.26 -1.05
C SER A 66 -1.51 -1.02 -1.10
N LEU A 67 -1.40 -2.08 -0.29
CA LEU A 67 -0.24 -2.95 -0.26
C LEU A 67 -0.54 -4.38 -0.78
N SER A 68 -1.75 -4.62 -1.29
CA SER A 68 -2.42 -5.91 -1.58
C SER A 68 -2.87 -6.74 -0.36
N CYS A 69 -3.61 -7.83 -0.63
CA CYS A 69 -4.12 -8.78 0.38
C CYS A 69 -4.95 -8.13 1.49
N GLY A 70 -5.62 -7.01 1.19
CA GLY A 70 -6.37 -6.24 2.17
C GLY A 70 -5.52 -5.38 3.12
N PHE A 71 -4.18 -5.33 2.94
CA PHE A 71 -3.31 -4.47 3.75
C PHE A 71 -3.26 -3.04 3.24
N ARG A 72 -3.03 -2.12 4.18
CA ARG A 72 -2.93 -0.69 3.95
C ARG A 72 -1.76 -0.11 4.73
N LEU A 73 -1.07 0.85 4.12
CA LEU A 73 -0.16 1.77 4.81
C LEU A 73 -0.90 3.08 5.07
N VAL A 74 -0.84 3.57 6.31
CA VAL A 74 -1.47 4.83 6.73
C VAL A 74 -0.42 5.93 6.81
N GLY A 75 -0.70 7.06 6.15
CA GLY A 75 0.07 8.29 6.23
C GLY A 75 -0.81 9.48 6.59
N LEU A 76 -0.27 10.41 7.35
CA LEU A 76 -0.92 11.66 7.74
C LEU A 76 -0.15 12.83 7.14
N LYS A 77 -0.82 13.63 6.32
CA LYS A 77 -0.26 14.88 5.80
C LYS A 77 -0.45 15.96 6.87
N ARG A 78 0.63 16.63 7.26
CA ARG A 78 0.65 17.70 8.24
C ARG A 78 1.58 18.79 7.75
N GLU A 79 1.03 19.96 7.41
CA GLU A 79 1.80 21.09 6.87
C GLU A 79 2.76 20.66 5.73
N HIS A 80 4.05 20.57 6.04
CA HIS A 80 5.13 20.21 5.11
C HIS A 80 5.64 18.77 5.29
N ARG A 81 4.92 17.92 6.02
CA ARG A 81 5.31 16.54 6.32
C ARG A 81 4.23 15.55 5.87
N LEU A 82 4.66 14.41 5.36
CA LEU A 82 3.84 13.21 5.22
C LEU A 82 4.38 12.15 6.20
N ILE A 83 3.63 11.91 7.26
CA ILE A 83 4.03 11.07 8.38
C ILE A 83 3.38 9.69 8.23
N PHE A 84 4.16 8.65 7.97
CA PHE A 84 3.68 7.28 7.97
C PHE A 84 3.57 6.76 9.41
N THR A 85 2.41 6.24 9.78
CA THR A 85 2.08 5.96 11.20
C THR A 85 1.76 4.51 11.49
N TYR A 86 1.16 3.79 10.54
CA TYR A 86 0.61 2.46 10.79
C TYR A 86 0.54 1.60 9.52
N ILE A 87 0.70 0.29 9.68
CA ILE A 87 0.55 -0.72 8.64
C ILE A 87 -0.29 -1.89 9.18
N GLY A 88 -1.28 -2.33 8.43
CA GLY A 88 -2.14 -3.43 8.88
C GLY A 88 -3.22 -3.78 7.87
N SER A 89 -4.14 -4.65 8.27
CA SER A 89 -5.32 -4.96 7.47
C SER A 89 -6.22 -3.72 7.30
N HIS A 90 -7.18 -3.80 6.39
CA HIS A 90 -8.19 -2.77 6.19
C HIS A 90 -8.88 -2.38 7.51
N ASP A 91 -9.33 -3.38 8.27
CA ASP A 91 -10.09 -3.17 9.50
C ASP A 91 -9.21 -2.67 10.65
N ASP A 92 -7.97 -3.17 10.74
CA ASP A 92 -7.01 -2.68 11.73
C ASP A 92 -6.65 -1.21 11.48
N CYS A 93 -6.45 -0.83 10.21
CA CYS A 93 -6.19 0.55 9.84
C CYS A 93 -7.39 1.45 10.15
N GLN A 94 -8.62 0.96 9.91
CA GLN A 94 -9.83 1.68 10.26
C GLN A 94 -9.93 1.92 11.77
N ARG A 95 -9.74 0.85 12.56
CA ARG A 95 -9.75 0.92 14.02
C ARG A 95 -8.64 1.83 14.56
N TRP A 96 -7.45 1.78 13.96
CA TRP A 96 -6.35 2.66 14.33
C TRP A 96 -6.72 4.13 14.13
N ILE A 97 -7.32 4.49 12.99
CA ILE A 97 -7.77 5.86 12.72
C ILE A 97 -8.80 6.32 13.76
N GLU A 98 -9.80 5.49 14.05
CA GLU A 98 -10.87 5.81 15.01
C GLU A 98 -10.30 6.05 16.42
N ASN A 99 -9.39 5.19 16.86
CA ASN A 99 -8.79 5.29 18.19
C ASN A 99 -7.83 6.47 18.36
N ASN A 100 -7.24 6.97 17.28
CA ASN A 100 -6.23 8.03 17.34
C ASN A 100 -6.76 9.39 16.86
N ARG A 101 -8.03 9.48 16.44
CA ARG A 101 -8.62 10.65 15.77
C ARG A 101 -8.40 11.99 16.49
N SER A 102 -8.41 12.00 17.82
CA SER A 102 -8.28 13.20 18.65
C SER A 102 -6.84 13.61 18.97
N CYS A 103 -5.83 12.79 18.64
CA CYS A 103 -4.42 13.01 19.00
C CYS A 103 -3.47 13.03 17.78
N LEU A 104 -4.00 13.18 16.56
CA LEU A 104 -3.21 13.12 15.33
C LEU A 104 -2.45 14.41 15.00
N ASP A 105 -2.71 15.51 15.70
CA ASP A 105 -2.12 16.80 15.37
C ASP A 105 -0.67 16.92 15.90
N ASP A 106 -0.37 16.27 17.02
CA ASP A 106 0.95 16.28 17.67
C ASP A 106 1.66 14.90 17.66
N ILE A 107 1.55 14.17 16.56
CA ILE A 107 2.24 12.88 16.43
C ILE A 107 3.77 13.09 16.38
N GLU A 108 4.45 12.47 17.36
CA GLU A 108 5.91 12.36 17.34
C GLU A 108 6.36 11.53 16.13
N SER A 109 7.20 12.13 15.29
CA SER A 109 7.72 11.48 14.10
C SER A 109 9.14 11.94 13.81
N VAL A 110 9.90 11.08 13.15
CA VAL A 110 11.27 11.36 12.71
C VAL A 110 11.32 11.35 11.19
N PRO A 111 12.17 12.17 10.56
CA PRO A 111 12.42 12.08 9.13
C PRO A 111 12.83 10.67 8.74
N LEU A 112 12.41 10.24 7.55
CA LEU A 112 12.88 9.00 6.97
C LEU A 112 14.39 9.12 6.72
N SER A 113 15.20 8.18 7.23
CA SER A 113 16.65 8.23 7.02
C SER A 113 16.97 8.13 5.53
N SER A 114 18.07 8.75 5.09
CA SER A 114 18.59 8.52 3.74
C SER A 114 19.03 7.07 3.53
N ASP A 115 19.34 6.35 4.62
CA ASP A 115 19.66 4.91 4.59
C ASP A 115 18.41 4.03 4.43
N PHE A 116 17.21 4.63 4.46
CA PHE A 116 15.96 3.93 4.14
C PHE A 116 15.88 3.55 2.67
N VAL A 117 16.74 4.12 1.79
CA VAL A 117 16.91 3.62 0.43
C VAL A 117 17.13 2.12 0.52
N VAL A 118 16.12 1.40 0.04
CA VAL A 118 15.99 -0.05 0.12
C VAL A 118 17.38 -0.67 -0.05
N ARG A 119 17.78 -1.58 0.84
CA ARG A 119 18.93 -2.49 0.64
C ARG A 119 18.71 -3.44 -0.56
N SER A 120 18.12 -2.94 -1.63
CA SER A 120 18.10 -3.49 -2.97
C SER A 120 19.31 -2.94 -3.70
N THR A 121 20.49 -3.41 -3.32
CA THR A 121 21.60 -3.42 -4.27
C THR A 121 21.36 -4.53 -5.27
N ALA A 122 20.83 -4.17 -6.42
CA ALA A 122 21.36 -4.64 -7.68
C ALA A 122 21.41 -3.42 -8.62
N PRO A 123 22.60 -2.98 -9.06
CA PRO A 123 22.71 -1.92 -10.05
C PRO A 123 22.23 -2.47 -11.40
N GLU A 124 21.29 -1.78 -12.05
CA GLU A 124 21.01 -1.97 -13.46
C GLU A 124 22.21 -1.43 -14.25
N PRO A 125 22.96 -2.25 -15.02
CA PRO A 125 23.95 -1.74 -15.93
C PRO A 125 23.26 -1.18 -17.17
N ASP A 126 23.49 0.10 -17.42
CA ASP A 126 23.35 0.69 -18.74
C ASP A 126 24.27 -0.07 -19.72
N ASN A 127 23.69 -0.92 -20.55
CA ASN A 127 24.27 -1.33 -21.81
C ASN A 127 23.19 -1.82 -22.76
N GLY A 128 23.13 -1.18 -23.93
CA GLY A 128 22.25 -1.58 -25.01
C GLY A 128 22.47 -3.02 -25.47
N ALA A 129 21.39 -3.55 -26.04
CA ALA A 129 21.25 -4.82 -26.74
C ALA A 129 20.92 -6.07 -25.89
N ALA A 130 19.70 -6.56 -26.16
CA ALA A 130 19.16 -7.92 -26.00
C ALA A 130 18.70 -8.38 -24.59
N HIS A 131 17.38 -8.59 -24.51
CA HIS A 131 16.65 -9.59 -23.70
C HIS A 131 16.96 -9.68 -22.19
N GLN A 132 16.02 -9.23 -21.34
CA GLN A 132 15.25 -10.09 -20.41
C GLN A 132 14.44 -9.28 -19.38
N ALA A 133 13.19 -9.69 -19.21
CA ALA A 133 12.33 -9.54 -18.04
C ALA A 133 12.36 -8.20 -17.30
N VAL A 134 11.68 -7.22 -17.90
CA VAL A 134 11.12 -6.07 -17.18
C VAL A 134 10.10 -6.63 -16.19
N HIS A 135 10.48 -6.83 -14.91
CA HIS A 135 9.50 -7.20 -13.88
C HIS A 135 8.71 -5.95 -13.48
N HIS A 136 7.79 -5.61 -14.38
CA HIS A 136 6.75 -4.63 -14.23
C HIS A 136 5.77 -5.13 -13.18
N PHE A 137 6.05 -4.90 -11.90
CA PHE A 137 5.05 -5.10 -10.84
C PHE A 137 4.01 -3.96 -10.87
N SER A 138 3.26 -3.85 -11.98
CA SER A 138 1.85 -3.45 -11.98
C SER A 138 1.05 -4.49 -11.18
N GLU A 139 -0.26 -4.32 -11.04
CA GLU A 139 -1.16 -5.21 -10.31
C GLU A 139 -1.22 -6.68 -10.81
N ASP A 140 -0.30 -7.14 -11.65
CA ASP A 140 -0.59 -8.25 -12.54
C ASP A 140 -0.28 -9.64 -11.96
N GLU A 141 0.94 -10.11 -11.66
CA GLU A 141 1.12 -11.58 -11.50
C GLU A 141 0.24 -12.32 -10.47
N TYR A 142 0.07 -11.81 -9.25
CA TYR A 142 -0.78 -12.48 -8.24
C TYR A 142 -2.27 -12.25 -8.49
N GLU A 143 -2.68 -11.03 -8.86
CA GLU A 143 -4.10 -10.74 -9.12
C GLU A 143 -4.54 -11.32 -10.46
N VAL A 144 -3.66 -11.40 -11.47
CA VAL A 144 -3.84 -12.14 -12.73
C VAL A 144 -3.92 -13.62 -12.46
N GLN A 145 -2.99 -14.21 -11.70
CA GLN A 145 -3.07 -15.64 -11.35
C GLN A 145 -4.34 -15.95 -10.54
N LEU A 146 -4.80 -15.02 -9.71
CA LEU A 146 -6.06 -15.14 -8.98
C LEU A 146 -7.27 -14.99 -9.92
N MET A 147 -7.26 -14.01 -10.83
CA MET A 147 -8.31 -13.78 -11.83
C MET A 147 -8.42 -14.93 -12.84
N GLU A 148 -7.30 -15.57 -13.20
CA GLU A 148 -7.28 -16.78 -14.02
C GLU A 148 -8.01 -17.96 -13.36
N GLN A 149 -8.10 -17.96 -12.02
CA GLN A 149 -8.80 -18.99 -11.25
C GLN A 149 -10.24 -18.60 -10.89
N VAL A 150 -10.67 -17.38 -11.20
CA VAL A 150 -12.05 -16.93 -10.98
C VAL A 150 -12.86 -17.18 -12.24
N ASP A 151 -13.66 -18.25 -12.23
CA ASP A 151 -14.60 -18.56 -13.30
C ASP A 151 -16.04 -18.17 -12.94
N GLU A 152 -16.93 -18.20 -13.96
CA GLU A 152 -18.34 -17.85 -13.79
C GLU A 152 -19.06 -18.83 -12.84
N HIS A 153 -18.61 -20.08 -12.76
CA HIS A 153 -19.20 -21.08 -11.86
C HIS A 153 -18.93 -20.69 -10.40
N LEU A 154 -17.69 -20.37 -10.05
CA LEU A 154 -17.28 -19.91 -8.74
C LEU A 154 -17.99 -18.61 -8.34
N LEU A 155 -18.12 -17.65 -9.26
CA LEU A 155 -18.85 -16.41 -8.99
C LEU A 155 -20.34 -16.67 -8.70
N ARG A 156 -20.98 -17.57 -9.44
CA ARG A 156 -22.38 -17.97 -9.20
C ARG A 156 -22.57 -18.73 -7.89
N GLU A 157 -21.54 -19.47 -7.45
CA GLU A 157 -21.54 -20.19 -6.17
C GLU A 157 -21.40 -19.24 -4.97
N VAL A 158 -20.51 -18.24 -5.06
CA VAL A 158 -20.26 -17.26 -3.99
C VAL A 158 -21.32 -16.17 -3.94
N PHE A 159 -21.86 -15.77 -5.11
CA PHE A 159 -22.84 -14.70 -5.25
C PHE A 159 -24.16 -15.16 -5.89
N PRO A 160 -24.86 -16.16 -5.33
CA PRO A 160 -26.02 -16.80 -5.96
C PRO A 160 -27.21 -15.85 -6.16
N ALA A 161 -27.29 -14.76 -5.39
CA ALA A 161 -28.34 -13.74 -5.52
C ALA A 161 -28.22 -12.91 -6.81
N PHE A 162 -27.03 -12.83 -7.41
CA PHE A 162 -26.76 -12.06 -8.63
C PHE A 162 -26.77 -12.93 -9.90
N ALA A 163 -26.72 -14.25 -9.75
CA ALA A 163 -26.71 -15.22 -10.85
C ALA A 163 -28.08 -15.43 -11.52
N ARG A 164 -29.15 -14.83 -10.99
CA ARG A 164 -30.51 -14.93 -11.53
C ARG A 164 -30.83 -13.69 -12.34
N GLU A 165 -30.50 -13.71 -13.63
CA GLU A 165 -30.96 -12.66 -14.53
C GLU A 165 -32.49 -12.66 -14.66
N VAL A 166 -32.99 -11.44 -14.69
CA VAL A 166 -34.38 -11.02 -14.77
C VAL A 166 -35.01 -11.56 -16.06
N SER A 167 -35.98 -12.45 -15.93
CA SER A 167 -36.90 -12.76 -17.03
C SER A 167 -37.84 -11.57 -17.22
N ILE A 168 -37.41 -10.55 -17.97
CA ILE A 168 -38.33 -9.53 -18.49
C ILE A 168 -39.10 -10.18 -19.64
N ARG A 169 -40.28 -10.73 -19.32
CA ARG A 169 -41.26 -11.11 -20.33
C ARG A 169 -41.87 -9.82 -20.90
N LYS A 170 -41.72 -9.63 -22.21
CA LYS A 170 -42.54 -8.68 -22.99
C LYS A 170 -43.97 -9.19 -23.11
#